data_AF-A0A2S1LN74-F1
#
_entry.id   AF-A0A2S1LN74-F1
#
_cell.length_a   1.000
_cell.length_b   1.000
_cell.length_c   1.000
_cell.angle_alpha   90.00
_cell.angle_beta   90.00
_cell.angle_gamma   90.00
#
_symmetry.space_group_name_H-M   'P 1'
#
loop_
_entity.id
_entity.type
_entity.pdbx_description
1 polymer ?
#
loop_
_entity_poly.entity_id
_entity_poly.type
_entity_poly.pdbx_seq_one_letter_code
_entity_poly.pdbx_strand_id
1 'polypeptide(L)'
;MFDDSFQIKRIVSNAKMKQLVLFFTLIIFNPFATAQEESCEKKINSLLIAKMKTYNSNELIPYYSSKNEKWGYFNKNDGKIVTEPTLKGPKFFNPKLKLYYELETNGSDNGCDVTINSSVKNYETEGLRPSNYTISEAAGNRSNNKNAAAFIKNDITGFEVNSNNELTYFNERFYDPKENESTIIKILVFKDQYFAIVGEKDHCSIIRQNGQLMPGFENLKKYPYTKYNYKSDTDIWFLIENADKKYTFKSLLENRSLPEVFEQYPYGWSNFETSTGYALIKDTTNSGLLDLTTMQWKIKFSPKNKFEGLYYSSLENIIEYEIEHNRTMTTSYILNSKNQFMDVAMKIYKPKR
;
A
#
# COMPACT_ATOMS: atom_id res chain seq x y z
N MET A 1 -29.48 50.98 90.78
CA MET A 1 -29.01 50.77 92.15
C MET A 1 -28.86 49.27 92.32
N PHE A 2 -27.61 48.77 92.34
CA PHE A 2 -27.11 47.39 92.53
C PHE A 2 -27.70 46.31 91.59
N ASP A 3 -26.96 45.78 90.61
CA ASP A 3 -25.80 44.87 90.64
C ASP A 3 -26.15 43.41 91.02
N ASP A 4 -25.36 42.49 90.45
CA ASP A 4 -25.30 41.03 90.58
C ASP A 4 -26.07 40.20 89.54
N SER A 5 -25.46 39.53 88.54
CA SER A 5 -24.28 38.64 88.44
C SER A 5 -24.64 37.14 88.54
N PHE A 6 -23.75 36.29 87.98
CA PHE A 6 -23.76 34.81 87.85
C PHE A 6 -24.49 34.17 86.65
N GLN A 7 -23.84 33.62 85.60
CA GLN A 7 -22.83 32.54 85.46
C GLN A 7 -23.37 31.08 85.53
N ILE A 8 -23.16 30.36 84.42
CA ILE A 8 -22.66 28.96 84.29
C ILE A 8 -23.62 27.75 84.17
N LYS A 9 -23.44 27.08 83.00
CA LYS A 9 -23.48 25.63 82.64
C LYS A 9 -24.79 24.81 82.62
N ARG A 10 -25.08 24.39 81.38
CA ARG A 10 -25.22 23.01 80.83
C ARG A 10 -26.17 21.99 81.48
N ILE A 11 -27.15 21.59 80.66
CA ILE A 11 -27.65 20.22 80.28
C ILE A 11 -28.15 19.36 81.47
N VAL A 12 -29.35 18.78 81.53
CA VAL A 12 -30.15 17.91 80.65
C VAL A 12 -31.60 18.01 81.21
N SER A 13 -32.68 18.12 80.46
CA SER A 13 -33.40 16.97 79.89
C SER A 13 -34.74 17.47 79.34
N ASN A 14 -35.11 17.01 78.14
CA ASN A 14 -36.47 16.66 77.71
C ASN A 14 -36.37 16.29 76.23
N ALA A 15 -36.42 15.00 75.93
CA ALA A 15 -37.65 14.33 75.54
C ALA A 15 -38.10 14.70 74.12
N LYS A 16 -37.78 13.78 73.19
CA LYS A 16 -38.50 13.45 71.95
C LYS A 16 -39.02 14.61 71.08
N MET A 17 -38.34 14.86 69.96
CA MET A 17 -39.00 14.67 68.64
C MET A 17 -37.97 14.55 67.52
N LYS A 18 -38.14 13.51 66.72
CA LYS A 18 -37.27 13.11 65.61
C LYS A 18 -37.42 14.08 64.43
N GLN A 19 -36.28 14.53 63.92
CA GLN A 19 -35.89 14.67 62.51
C GLN A 19 -37.03 14.75 61.46
N LEU A 20 -37.08 15.83 60.68
CA LEU A 20 -36.54 15.81 59.31
C LEU A 20 -36.40 17.23 58.74
N VAL A 21 -35.21 17.49 58.21
CA VAL A 21 -34.78 18.68 57.48
C VAL A 21 -35.35 18.64 56.06
N LEU A 22 -35.95 19.74 55.59
CA LEU A 22 -36.18 19.96 54.15
C LEU A 22 -35.54 21.29 53.75
N PHE A 23 -34.26 21.23 53.38
CA PHE A 23 -33.52 22.35 52.80
C PHE A 23 -33.58 22.25 51.27
N PHE A 24 -34.00 23.35 50.66
CA PHE A 24 -33.95 23.63 49.23
C PHE A 24 -32.61 23.23 48.60
N THR A 25 -32.66 22.36 47.60
CA THR A 25 -31.62 22.26 46.57
C THR A 25 -32.30 22.27 45.19
N LEU A 26 -32.22 23.42 44.53
CA LEU A 26 -32.40 23.56 43.09
C LEU A 26 -31.37 22.64 42.40
N ILE A 27 -31.82 21.49 41.92
CA ILE A 27 -31.07 20.74 40.91
C ILE A 27 -31.37 21.42 39.58
N ILE A 28 -30.40 22.22 39.14
CA ILE A 28 -30.25 22.68 37.76
C ILE A 28 -30.21 21.41 36.90
N PHE A 29 -31.31 21.10 36.22
CA PHE A 29 -31.30 20.19 35.08
C PHE A 29 -30.45 20.86 33.99
N ASN A 30 -29.14 20.63 34.04
CA ASN A 30 -28.33 20.76 32.84
C ASN A 30 -28.92 19.79 31.81
N PRO A 31 -29.33 20.23 30.63
CA PRO A 31 -29.47 19.32 29.50
C PRO A 31 -28.03 19.06 29.03
N PHE A 32 -27.26 18.30 29.81
CA PHE A 32 -26.31 17.40 29.17
C PHE A 32 -27.16 16.34 28.49
N ALA A 33 -27.76 16.74 27.35
CA ALA A 33 -28.02 15.82 26.28
C ALA A 33 -26.64 15.25 25.96
N THR A 34 -26.30 14.12 26.57
CA THR A 34 -25.25 13.26 26.06
C THR A 34 -25.71 12.97 24.63
N ALA A 35 -25.07 13.61 23.66
CA ALA A 35 -25.22 13.22 22.27
C ALA A 35 -24.81 11.75 22.25
N GLN A 36 -25.79 10.85 22.21
CA GLN A 36 -25.53 9.43 22.24
C GLN A 36 -24.63 9.13 21.05
N GLU A 37 -23.41 8.69 21.31
CA GLU A 37 -22.44 8.43 20.26
C GLU A 37 -23.05 7.40 19.30
N GLU A 38 -23.28 7.83 18.06
CA GLU A 38 -23.94 6.99 17.07
C GLU A 38 -23.02 5.79 16.74
N SER A 39 -23.58 4.59 16.75
CA SER A 39 -22.80 3.37 16.52
C SER A 39 -22.16 3.38 15.13
N CYS A 40 -21.00 2.73 15.01
CA CYS A 40 -20.30 2.60 13.75
C CYS A 40 -21.17 2.01 12.63
N GLU A 41 -22.08 1.10 12.96
CA GLU A 41 -23.01 0.48 12.02
C GLU A 41 -23.96 1.52 11.42
N LYS A 42 -24.61 2.31 12.27
CA LYS A 42 -25.57 3.32 11.83
C LYS A 42 -24.89 4.42 11.01
N LYS A 43 -23.67 4.83 11.42
CA LYS A 43 -22.83 5.78 10.67
C LYS A 43 -22.46 5.25 9.28
N ILE A 44 -21.86 4.06 9.19
CA ILE A 44 -21.45 3.45 7.92
C ILE A 44 -22.65 3.25 6.99
N ASN A 45 -23.77 2.77 7.54
CA ASN A 45 -24.95 2.53 6.73
C ASN A 45 -25.54 3.83 6.15
N SER A 46 -25.72 4.86 6.98
CA SER A 46 -26.33 6.14 6.56
C SER A 46 -25.43 6.97 5.64
N LEU A 47 -24.12 7.00 5.91
CA LEU A 47 -23.17 7.83 5.15
C LEU A 47 -22.75 7.17 3.83
N LEU A 48 -22.65 5.84 3.80
CA LEU A 48 -22.09 5.10 2.66
C LEU A 48 -23.09 4.09 2.10
N ILE A 49 -23.38 2.99 2.80
CA ILE A 49 -24.02 1.80 2.21
C ILE A 49 -25.39 2.11 1.61
N ALA A 50 -26.28 2.76 2.38
CA ALA A 50 -27.64 3.06 1.94
C ALA A 50 -27.67 3.91 0.66
N LYS A 51 -26.66 4.78 0.47
CA LYS A 51 -26.51 5.63 -0.71
C LYS A 51 -25.88 4.90 -1.89
N MET A 52 -24.94 3.99 -1.62
CA MET A 52 -24.18 3.25 -2.64
C MET A 52 -24.94 2.04 -3.20
N LYS A 53 -25.85 1.44 -2.43
CA LYS A 53 -26.46 0.13 -2.70
C LYS A 53 -27.17 0.01 -4.05
N THR A 54 -27.55 1.12 -4.66
CA THR A 54 -28.21 1.18 -5.98
C THR A 54 -27.26 1.15 -7.18
N TYR A 55 -25.95 1.19 -6.94
CA TYR A 55 -24.93 1.25 -7.99
C TYR A 55 -24.04 0.01 -7.96
N ASN A 56 -23.36 -0.28 -9.07
CA ASN A 56 -22.28 -1.26 -9.06
C ASN A 56 -21.06 -0.67 -8.36
N SER A 57 -20.44 -1.43 -7.47
CA SER A 57 -19.35 -0.93 -6.63
C SER A 57 -18.08 -0.55 -7.40
N ASN A 58 -17.81 -1.19 -8.54
CA ASN A 58 -16.70 -0.84 -9.45
C ASN A 58 -16.99 0.38 -10.36
N GLU A 59 -18.16 0.99 -10.22
CA GLU A 59 -18.54 2.23 -10.91
C GLU A 59 -18.47 3.45 -10.00
N LEU A 60 -18.30 3.24 -8.70
CA LEU A 60 -18.17 4.30 -7.72
C LEU A 60 -16.72 4.81 -7.70
N ILE A 61 -16.53 6.07 -8.11
CA ILE A 61 -15.22 6.73 -8.14
C ILE A 61 -15.16 7.74 -6.99
N PRO A 62 -14.08 7.76 -6.20
CA PRO A 62 -13.88 8.80 -5.21
C PRO A 62 -13.71 10.17 -5.87
N TYR A 63 -14.29 11.21 -5.29
CA TYR A 63 -14.04 12.61 -5.67
C TYR A 63 -13.64 13.43 -4.46
N TYR A 64 -12.72 14.37 -4.66
CA TYR A 64 -12.25 15.25 -3.61
C TYR A 64 -13.08 16.53 -3.53
N SER A 65 -13.42 16.94 -2.30
CA SER A 65 -14.01 18.24 -2.00
C SER A 65 -12.98 19.14 -1.36
N SER A 66 -12.59 20.20 -2.03
CA SER A 66 -11.68 21.22 -1.47
C SER A 66 -12.29 22.00 -0.31
N LYS A 67 -13.63 22.03 -0.19
CA LYS A 67 -14.32 22.72 0.92
C LYS A 67 -14.20 21.93 2.23
N ASN A 68 -14.29 20.60 2.15
CA ASN A 68 -14.30 19.73 3.32
C ASN A 68 -12.96 19.00 3.52
N GLU A 69 -12.04 19.16 2.57
CA GLU A 69 -10.76 18.44 2.46
C GLU A 69 -10.90 16.91 2.55
N LYS A 70 -12.01 16.39 2.04
CA LYS A 70 -12.42 14.98 2.18
C LYS A 70 -12.87 14.40 0.84
N TRP A 71 -12.98 13.07 0.83
CA TRP A 71 -13.40 12.28 -0.31
C TRP A 71 -14.82 11.75 -0.13
N GLY A 72 -15.61 11.86 -1.20
CA GLY A 72 -16.93 11.22 -1.33
C GLY A 72 -16.95 10.37 -2.61
N TYR A 73 -18.11 9.85 -2.99
CA TYR A 73 -18.26 9.03 -4.20
C TYR A 73 -19.26 9.61 -5.18
N PHE A 74 -18.98 9.42 -6.47
CA PHE A 74 -19.93 9.62 -7.57
C PHE A 74 -19.93 8.39 -8.48
N ASN A 75 -21.01 8.18 -9.24
CA ASN A 75 -21.06 7.10 -10.23
C ASN A 75 -20.40 7.55 -11.54
N LYS A 76 -19.52 6.71 -12.11
CA LYS A 76 -18.72 7.05 -13.29
C LYS A 76 -19.52 7.17 -14.59
N ASN A 77 -20.66 6.48 -14.68
CA ASN A 77 -21.46 6.39 -15.90
C ASN A 77 -22.36 7.62 -16.04
N ASP A 78 -23.07 7.99 -14.98
CA ASP A 78 -24.00 9.12 -15.01
C ASP A 78 -23.41 10.42 -14.42
N GLY A 79 -22.30 10.34 -13.68
CA GLY A 79 -21.65 11.46 -13.02
C GLY A 79 -22.33 11.91 -11.72
N LYS A 80 -23.38 11.23 -11.26
CA LYS A 80 -24.18 11.64 -10.11
C LYS A 80 -23.39 11.46 -8.81
N ILE A 81 -23.40 12.49 -7.97
CA ILE A 81 -22.86 12.40 -6.60
C ILE A 81 -23.70 11.39 -5.80
N VAL A 82 -23.02 10.44 -5.19
CA VAL A 82 -23.60 9.33 -4.44
C VAL A 82 -23.48 9.58 -2.93
N THR A 83 -22.31 10.01 -2.45
CA THR A 83 -22.09 10.29 -1.03
C THR A 83 -21.52 11.67 -0.81
N GLU A 84 -21.77 12.21 0.38
CA GLU A 84 -21.06 13.41 0.85
C GLU A 84 -19.58 13.09 1.09
N PRO A 85 -18.68 14.08 1.02
CA PRO A 85 -17.26 13.87 1.30
C PRO A 85 -17.00 13.71 2.80
N THR A 86 -16.68 12.49 3.23
CA THR A 86 -16.44 12.13 4.65
C THR A 86 -15.17 11.32 4.88
N LEU A 87 -14.52 10.84 3.81
CA LEU A 87 -13.32 10.00 3.90
C LEU A 87 -12.03 10.83 3.85
N LYS A 88 -11.02 10.44 4.64
CA LYS A 88 -9.69 11.06 4.65
C LYS A 88 -8.90 10.79 3.37
N GLY A 89 -9.01 9.58 2.82
CA GLY A 89 -8.34 9.18 1.58
C GLY A 89 -9.28 8.67 0.50
N PRO A 90 -8.81 8.62 -0.76
CA PRO A 90 -9.55 7.98 -1.83
C PRO A 90 -9.48 6.46 -1.67
N LYS A 91 -10.64 5.80 -1.60
CA LYS A 91 -10.72 4.34 -1.49
C LYS A 91 -11.61 3.76 -2.58
N PHE A 92 -11.09 2.81 -3.33
CA PHE A 92 -11.85 2.08 -4.34
C PHE A 92 -12.30 0.72 -3.82
N PHE A 93 -13.34 0.17 -4.43
CA PHE A 93 -13.73 -1.23 -4.24
C PHE A 93 -12.81 -2.15 -5.04
N ASN A 94 -12.11 -3.06 -4.36
CA ASN A 94 -11.17 -3.97 -5.01
C ASN A 94 -11.03 -5.37 -4.38
N PRO A 95 -12.07 -6.21 -4.37
CA PRO A 95 -13.49 -5.95 -4.61
C PRO A 95 -14.18 -5.40 -3.37
N LYS A 96 -13.50 -5.42 -2.22
CA LYS A 96 -14.01 -4.88 -0.97
C LYS A 96 -13.52 -3.46 -0.78
N LEU A 97 -14.33 -2.62 -0.15
CA LEU A 97 -13.95 -1.29 0.30
C LEU A 97 -13.45 -1.40 1.74
N LYS A 98 -12.15 -1.21 1.94
CA LYS A 98 -11.51 -1.26 3.27
C LYS A 98 -11.35 0.16 3.81
N LEU A 99 -12.03 0.44 4.92
CA LEU A 99 -12.03 1.72 5.59
C LEU A 99 -11.38 1.55 6.97
N TYR A 100 -10.05 1.62 7.00
CA TYR A 100 -9.30 1.64 8.26
C TYR A 100 -8.93 3.09 8.56
N TYR A 101 -9.46 3.66 9.64
CA TYR A 101 -9.23 5.06 10.04
C TYR A 101 -9.65 6.13 9.01
N GLU A 102 -10.46 5.76 8.02
CA GLU A 102 -10.80 6.66 6.90
C GLU A 102 -12.01 7.55 7.16
N LEU A 103 -12.98 7.07 7.93
CA LEU A 103 -14.23 7.80 8.18
C LEU A 103 -14.05 8.75 9.36
N GLU A 104 -14.21 10.04 9.11
CA GLU A 104 -14.18 11.07 10.17
C GLU A 104 -15.60 11.55 10.49
N THR A 105 -15.94 11.66 11.77
CA THR A 105 -17.23 12.21 12.22
C THR A 105 -17.03 13.38 13.18
N ASN A 106 -17.90 14.39 13.07
CA ASN A 106 -17.85 15.64 13.84
C ASN A 106 -17.57 15.41 15.34
N GLY A 107 -16.35 15.73 15.78
CA GLY A 107 -15.98 15.82 17.19
C GLY A 107 -15.28 14.60 17.81
N SER A 108 -15.06 13.49 17.10
CA SER A 108 -14.22 12.39 17.58
C SER A 108 -13.33 11.80 16.48
N ASP A 109 -12.02 11.76 16.76
CA ASP A 109 -10.96 11.20 15.90
C ASP A 109 -10.99 9.66 15.81
N ASN A 110 -11.94 9.01 16.47
CA ASN A 110 -12.05 7.56 16.53
C ASN A 110 -12.92 7.06 15.36
N GLY A 111 -12.28 6.80 14.23
CA GLY A 111 -12.94 6.27 13.03
C GLY A 111 -13.57 4.89 13.26
N CYS A 112 -14.36 4.44 12.29
CA CYS A 112 -14.87 3.07 12.23
C CYS A 112 -14.00 2.25 11.29
N ASP A 113 -13.45 1.15 11.80
CA ASP A 113 -12.81 0.14 10.96
C ASP A 113 -13.90 -0.75 10.37
N VAL A 114 -13.97 -0.83 9.05
CA VAL A 114 -14.89 -1.74 8.38
C VAL A 114 -14.35 -2.19 7.03
N THR A 115 -14.67 -3.41 6.67
CA THR A 115 -14.59 -3.88 5.30
C THR A 115 -16.01 -4.01 4.75
N ILE A 116 -16.31 -3.31 3.65
CA ILE A 116 -17.61 -3.37 2.98
C ILE A 116 -17.43 -4.19 1.71
N ASN A 117 -18.20 -5.26 1.54
CA ASN A 117 -18.12 -6.07 0.32
C ASN A 117 -18.64 -5.31 -0.91
N SER A 118 -18.32 -5.82 -2.10
CA SER A 118 -18.84 -5.29 -3.35
C SER A 118 -20.37 -5.41 -3.46
N SER A 119 -20.92 -4.74 -4.47
CA SER A 119 -22.31 -4.91 -4.92
C SER A 119 -22.70 -6.37 -5.18
N VAL A 120 -21.79 -7.25 -5.59
CA VAL A 120 -22.02 -8.69 -5.79
C VAL A 120 -22.46 -9.38 -4.49
N LYS A 121 -22.00 -8.90 -3.33
CA LYS A 121 -22.41 -9.38 -2.01
C LYS A 121 -23.26 -8.35 -1.27
N ASN A 122 -24.06 -7.58 -2.00
CA ASN A 122 -25.04 -6.64 -1.45
C ASN A 122 -24.49 -5.64 -0.42
N TYR A 123 -23.21 -5.28 -0.52
CA TYR A 123 -22.54 -4.37 0.42
C TYR A 123 -22.51 -4.86 1.89
N GLU A 124 -22.52 -6.18 2.11
CA GLU A 124 -22.36 -6.76 3.45
C GLU A 124 -21.07 -6.30 4.13
N THR A 125 -21.15 -6.01 5.43
CA THR A 125 -20.01 -5.53 6.22
C THR A 125 -19.29 -6.67 6.93
N GLU A 126 -17.98 -6.54 7.07
CA GLU A 126 -17.10 -7.45 7.79
C GLU A 126 -16.19 -6.65 8.72
N GLY A 127 -15.93 -7.18 9.92
CA GLY A 127 -14.96 -6.62 10.86
C GLY A 127 -15.28 -5.21 11.36
N LEU A 128 -16.56 -4.84 11.37
CA LEU A 128 -17.02 -3.53 11.82
C LEU A 128 -16.73 -3.33 13.32
N ARG A 129 -15.87 -2.37 13.64
CA ARG A 129 -15.52 -2.04 15.02
C ARG A 129 -15.10 -0.56 15.16
N PRO A 130 -15.23 0.04 16.36
CA PRO A 130 -14.53 1.28 16.66
C PRO A 130 -13.02 1.08 16.49
N SER A 131 -12.35 2.06 15.91
CA SER A 131 -10.93 1.97 15.63
C SER A 131 -10.11 2.31 16.87
N ASN A 132 -9.33 1.35 17.38
CA ASN A 132 -8.40 1.50 18.50
C ASN A 132 -7.02 0.98 18.06
N TYR A 133 -5.96 1.77 18.27
CA TYR A 133 -4.58 1.39 17.93
C TYR A 133 -4.14 0.13 18.69
N THR A 134 -3.64 -0.87 17.98
CA THR A 134 -2.69 -1.84 18.54
C THR A 134 -1.80 -2.34 17.40
N ILE A 135 -0.53 -1.94 17.43
CA ILE A 135 0.51 -2.41 16.51
C ILE A 135 1.18 -3.61 17.20
N SER A 136 1.30 -4.72 16.50
CA SER A 136 2.17 -5.83 16.88
C SER A 136 3.02 -6.20 15.67
N GLU A 137 4.33 -6.09 15.80
CA GLU A 137 5.32 -6.50 14.80
C GLU A 137 5.69 -7.96 15.03
N ALA A 138 5.74 -8.75 13.95
CA ALA A 138 6.34 -10.07 13.95
C ALA A 138 7.69 -10.01 13.21
N ALA A 139 8.76 -10.39 13.90
CA ALA A 139 10.09 -10.52 13.32
C ALA A 139 10.21 -11.84 12.54
N GLY A 140 10.61 -11.76 11.27
CA GLY A 140 10.97 -12.91 10.46
C GLY A 140 12.45 -13.26 10.63
N ASN A 141 12.74 -14.52 10.96
CA ASN A 141 14.09 -15.06 10.92
C ASN A 141 14.47 -15.46 9.49
N ARG A 142 15.66 -15.05 9.04
CA ARG A 142 16.34 -15.64 7.87
C ARG A 142 17.21 -16.81 8.33
N SER A 143 17.17 -17.89 7.57
CA SER A 143 18.08 -19.03 7.67
C SER A 143 19.32 -18.77 6.78
N ASN A 144 20.50 -19.10 7.31
CA ASN A 144 21.73 -19.25 6.54
C ASN A 144 22.05 -20.74 6.46
N ASN A 145 22.36 -21.25 5.26
CA ASN A 145 22.95 -22.58 5.11
C ASN A 145 24.47 -22.44 4.94
N LYS A 146 25.21 -23.29 5.64
CA LYS A 146 26.68 -23.28 5.73
C LYS A 146 27.33 -24.29 4.77
N ASN A 147 28.54 -23.92 4.36
CA ASN A 147 29.62 -24.67 3.71
C ASN A 147 29.70 -24.61 2.17
N ALA A 148 30.01 -23.42 1.63
CA ALA A 148 30.17 -23.17 0.21
C ALA A 148 31.37 -23.91 -0.43
N ALA A 149 32.42 -24.18 0.35
CA ALA A 149 33.63 -24.85 -0.14
C ALA A 149 33.38 -26.25 -0.76
N ALA A 150 32.34 -26.96 -0.33
CA ALA A 150 31.99 -28.29 -0.85
C ALA A 150 31.44 -28.26 -2.28
N PHE A 151 31.08 -27.08 -2.79
CA PHE A 151 30.49 -26.89 -4.11
C PHE A 151 31.50 -26.33 -5.13
N ILE A 152 32.78 -26.20 -4.75
CA ILE A 152 33.84 -25.72 -5.66
C ILE A 152 34.23 -26.83 -6.63
N LYS A 153 34.27 -26.49 -7.92
CA LYS A 153 34.68 -27.40 -9.00
C LYS A 153 35.51 -26.63 -10.04
N ASN A 154 36.78 -27.00 -10.20
CA ASN A 154 37.75 -26.20 -10.98
C ASN A 154 37.77 -26.51 -12.48
N ASP A 155 37.12 -27.60 -12.92
CA ASP A 155 36.98 -27.99 -14.32
C ASP A 155 35.83 -27.25 -15.05
N ILE A 156 34.99 -26.53 -14.33
CA ILE A 156 33.96 -25.65 -14.89
C ILE A 156 34.40 -24.19 -14.82
N THR A 157 33.96 -23.37 -15.78
CA THR A 157 34.30 -21.95 -15.81
C THR A 157 33.27 -21.06 -15.11
N GLY A 158 32.03 -21.54 -14.97
CA GLY A 158 30.91 -20.78 -14.43
C GLY A 158 30.28 -21.48 -13.22
N PHE A 159 29.03 -21.91 -13.40
CA PHE A 159 28.26 -22.61 -12.39
C PHE A 159 27.35 -23.69 -13.00
N GLU A 160 27.00 -24.68 -12.20
CA GLU A 160 26.06 -25.75 -12.53
C GLU A 160 24.84 -25.66 -11.61
N VAL A 161 23.70 -26.13 -12.10
CA VAL A 161 22.45 -26.22 -11.32
C VAL A 161 21.87 -27.63 -11.42
N ASN A 162 21.07 -28.02 -10.42
CA ASN A 162 20.31 -29.26 -10.48
C ASN A 162 18.98 -29.08 -11.25
N SER A 163 18.20 -30.16 -11.34
CA SER A 163 16.86 -30.17 -11.94
C SER A 163 15.85 -29.25 -11.25
N ASN A 164 16.15 -28.78 -10.04
CA ASN A 164 15.31 -27.85 -9.27
C ASN A 164 15.77 -26.39 -9.44
N ASN A 165 16.70 -26.12 -10.38
CA ASN A 165 17.31 -24.80 -10.60
C ASN A 165 18.16 -24.28 -9.42
N GLU A 166 18.60 -25.15 -8.53
CA GLU A 166 19.44 -24.81 -7.39
C GLU A 166 20.91 -24.95 -7.76
N LEU A 167 21.75 -24.04 -7.28
CA LEU A 167 23.20 -24.08 -7.49
C LEU A 167 23.79 -25.38 -6.93
N THR A 168 24.51 -26.14 -7.76
CA THR A 168 25.20 -27.38 -7.36
C THR A 168 26.70 -27.22 -7.31
N TYR A 169 27.30 -26.59 -8.31
CA TYR A 169 28.74 -26.36 -8.36
C TYR A 169 29.07 -24.99 -8.93
N PHE A 170 30.20 -24.42 -8.54
CA PHE A 170 30.74 -23.20 -9.13
C PHE A 170 32.26 -23.23 -9.18
N ASN A 171 32.83 -22.46 -10.11
CA ASN A 171 34.27 -22.29 -10.20
C ASN A 171 34.84 -21.56 -8.96
N GLU A 172 36.04 -21.92 -8.50
CA GLU A 172 36.71 -21.29 -7.34
C GLU A 172 36.78 -19.76 -7.40
N ARG A 173 36.77 -19.14 -8.58
CA ARG A 173 36.77 -17.67 -8.69
C ARG A 173 35.51 -17.00 -8.11
N PHE A 174 34.44 -17.77 -7.91
CA PHE A 174 33.21 -17.32 -7.27
C PHE A 174 33.11 -17.74 -5.80
N TYR A 175 34.25 -18.04 -5.17
CA TYR A 175 34.35 -18.35 -3.75
C TYR A 175 35.02 -17.20 -3.00
N ASP A 176 34.41 -16.75 -1.90
CA ASP A 176 35.08 -15.90 -0.93
C ASP A 176 35.66 -16.77 0.21
N PRO A 177 36.98 -16.97 0.27
CA PRO A 177 37.60 -17.79 1.32
C PRO A 177 37.53 -17.15 2.71
N LYS A 178 37.31 -15.83 2.82
CA LYS A 178 37.22 -15.15 4.12
C LYS A 178 35.88 -15.41 4.79
N GLU A 179 34.81 -15.34 4.00
CA GLU A 179 33.44 -15.55 4.49
C GLU A 179 33.00 -17.03 4.37
N ASN A 180 33.75 -17.86 3.64
CA ASN A 180 33.38 -19.24 3.28
C ASN A 180 32.01 -19.31 2.58
N GLU A 181 31.77 -18.37 1.66
CA GLU A 181 30.52 -18.21 0.91
C GLU A 181 30.78 -18.09 -0.60
N SER A 182 29.76 -18.38 -1.40
CA SER A 182 29.83 -18.09 -2.83
C SER A 182 29.57 -16.61 -3.07
N THR A 183 30.28 -16.01 -4.01
CA THR A 183 29.95 -14.67 -4.53
C THR A 183 28.70 -14.69 -5.41
N ILE A 184 28.20 -15.87 -5.82
CA ILE A 184 26.91 -15.99 -6.51
C ILE A 184 25.78 -15.69 -5.51
N ILE A 185 25.12 -14.55 -5.70
CA ILE A 185 24.02 -14.09 -4.84
C ILE A 185 22.70 -14.72 -5.25
N LYS A 186 22.44 -14.82 -6.56
CA LYS A 186 21.15 -15.25 -7.10
C LYS A 186 21.29 -15.94 -8.44
N ILE A 187 20.68 -17.11 -8.58
CA ILE A 187 20.48 -17.77 -9.87
C ILE A 187 19.17 -17.26 -10.50
N LEU A 188 19.23 -17.04 -11.82
CA LEU A 188 18.10 -16.62 -12.64
C LEU A 188 17.94 -17.63 -13.77
N VAL A 189 16.69 -18.02 -14.02
CA VAL A 189 16.34 -18.92 -15.12
C VAL A 189 15.35 -18.20 -16.02
N PHE A 190 15.63 -18.20 -17.32
CA PHE A 190 14.74 -17.63 -18.32
C PHE A 190 14.87 -18.41 -19.63
N LYS A 191 13.75 -19.00 -20.09
CA LYS A 191 13.70 -19.81 -21.32
C LYS A 191 14.83 -20.83 -21.41
N ASP A 192 14.97 -21.63 -20.35
CA ASP A 192 15.98 -22.68 -20.20
C ASP A 192 17.45 -22.21 -20.22
N GLN A 193 17.68 -20.90 -20.09
CA GLN A 193 19.01 -20.32 -19.92
C GLN A 193 19.23 -19.88 -18.48
N TYR A 194 20.42 -20.19 -17.96
CA TYR A 194 20.82 -19.85 -16.59
C TYR A 194 21.77 -18.66 -16.58
N PHE A 195 21.50 -17.74 -15.66
CA PHE A 195 22.33 -16.59 -15.35
C PHE A 195 22.53 -16.51 -13.84
N ALA A 196 23.58 -15.82 -13.41
CA ALA A 196 23.81 -15.56 -12.00
C ALA A 196 24.14 -14.08 -11.78
N ILE A 197 23.62 -13.52 -10.70
CA ILE A 197 24.12 -12.26 -10.14
C ILE A 197 25.24 -12.62 -9.19
N VAL A 198 26.43 -12.10 -9.46
CA VAL A 198 27.60 -12.25 -8.59
C VAL A 198 27.89 -10.95 -7.87
N GLY A 199 28.20 -11.04 -6.58
CA GLY A 199 28.59 -9.93 -5.73
C GLY A 199 30.07 -9.99 -5.42
N GLU A 200 30.78 -8.96 -5.84
CA GLU A 200 32.14 -8.69 -5.40
C GLU A 200 32.13 -7.54 -4.39
N LYS A 201 33.25 -7.32 -3.70
CA LYS A 201 33.36 -6.45 -2.52
C LYS A 201 32.62 -5.11 -2.62
N ASP A 202 32.65 -4.47 -3.79
CA ASP A 202 32.07 -3.14 -4.03
C ASP A 202 31.17 -3.06 -5.28
N HIS A 203 30.87 -4.18 -5.93
CA HIS A 203 30.07 -4.18 -7.16
C HIS A 203 29.38 -5.53 -7.42
N CYS A 204 28.40 -5.53 -8.31
CA CYS A 204 27.72 -6.73 -8.79
C CYS A 204 27.92 -6.88 -10.29
N SER A 205 27.97 -8.11 -10.76
CA SER A 205 27.95 -8.42 -12.18
C SER A 205 26.90 -9.47 -12.49
N ILE A 206 26.44 -9.55 -13.74
CA ILE A 206 25.63 -10.68 -14.20
C ILE A 206 26.49 -11.55 -15.12
N ILE A 207 26.47 -12.86 -14.90
CA ILE A 207 27.19 -13.85 -15.71
C ILE A 207 26.23 -14.87 -16.31
N ARG A 208 26.62 -15.43 -17.46
CA ARG A 208 26.01 -16.65 -18.02
C ARG A 208 26.45 -17.88 -17.21
N GLN A 209 25.79 -19.00 -17.46
CA GLN A 209 26.15 -20.30 -16.87
C GLN A 209 27.61 -20.73 -17.10
N ASN A 210 28.19 -20.41 -18.25
CA ASN A 210 29.62 -20.65 -18.53
C ASN A 210 30.56 -19.63 -17.84
N GLY A 211 30.00 -18.71 -17.05
CA GLY A 211 30.74 -17.70 -16.30
C GLY A 211 31.21 -16.50 -17.13
N GLN A 212 30.76 -16.37 -18.38
CA GLN A 212 31.02 -15.18 -19.19
C GLN A 212 30.16 -14.00 -18.68
N LEU A 213 30.76 -12.83 -18.54
CA LEU A 213 30.05 -11.60 -18.17
C LEU A 213 28.98 -11.24 -19.21
N MET A 214 27.83 -10.76 -18.73
CA MET A 214 26.75 -10.25 -19.55
C MET A 214 27.06 -8.80 -19.95
N PRO A 215 27.12 -8.50 -21.27
CA PRO A 215 27.41 -7.15 -21.75
C PRO A 215 26.46 -6.10 -21.18
N GLY A 216 27.03 -5.04 -20.61
CA GLY A 216 26.29 -3.94 -20.01
C GLY A 216 25.77 -4.19 -18.59
N PHE A 217 26.19 -5.29 -17.97
CA PHE A 217 25.90 -5.68 -16.58
C PHE A 217 27.17 -6.00 -15.80
N GLU A 218 28.32 -5.49 -16.24
CA GLU A 218 29.60 -5.60 -15.54
C GLU A 218 29.74 -4.48 -14.51
N ASN A 219 30.30 -4.81 -13.34
CA ASN A 219 30.76 -3.84 -12.35
C ASN A 219 29.68 -2.83 -11.91
N LEU A 220 28.44 -3.27 -11.78
CA LEU A 220 27.33 -2.46 -11.29
C LEU A 220 27.57 -2.09 -9.83
N LYS A 221 27.60 -0.79 -9.52
CA LYS A 221 27.81 -0.29 -8.15
C LYS A 221 26.73 -0.74 -7.15
N LYS A 222 25.56 -1.11 -7.65
CA LYS A 222 24.40 -1.54 -6.88
C LYS A 222 23.86 -2.85 -7.43
N TYR A 223 23.24 -3.61 -6.53
CA TYR A 223 22.53 -4.82 -6.89
C TYR A 223 21.44 -4.52 -7.94
N PRO A 224 21.44 -5.21 -9.09
CA PRO A 224 20.43 -5.01 -10.12
C PRO A 224 19.13 -5.72 -9.72
N TYR A 225 18.01 -4.98 -9.74
CA TYR A 225 16.72 -5.54 -9.33
C TYR A 225 15.94 -6.01 -10.55
N THR A 226 15.68 -7.31 -10.63
CA THR A 226 14.82 -7.90 -11.67
C THR A 226 13.39 -7.37 -11.54
N LYS A 227 12.84 -6.84 -12.64
CA LYS A 227 11.38 -6.72 -12.82
C LYS A 227 10.74 -8.10 -12.64
N TYR A 228 9.47 -8.14 -12.25
CA TYR A 228 8.65 -9.35 -12.38
C TYR A 228 8.63 -9.83 -13.83
N ASN A 229 8.96 -11.10 -14.04
CA ASN A 229 8.89 -11.74 -15.34
C ASN A 229 7.47 -12.23 -15.61
N TYR A 230 6.96 -11.93 -16.79
CA TYR A 230 5.65 -12.38 -17.24
C TYR A 230 5.77 -13.44 -18.32
N LYS A 231 4.72 -14.24 -18.49
CA LYS A 231 4.67 -15.31 -19.51
C LYS A 231 4.94 -14.77 -20.93
N SER A 232 4.53 -13.54 -21.21
CA SER A 232 4.74 -12.86 -22.48
C SER A 232 6.16 -12.30 -22.67
N ASP A 233 6.98 -12.26 -21.63
CA ASP A 233 8.28 -11.59 -21.69
C ASP A 233 9.23 -12.33 -22.64
N THR A 234 9.92 -11.55 -23.46
CA THR A 234 10.96 -12.04 -24.39
C THR A 234 12.36 -11.83 -23.87
N ASP A 235 12.52 -11.02 -22.83
CA ASP A 235 13.79 -10.65 -22.21
C ASP A 235 13.60 -10.45 -20.68
N ILE A 236 14.68 -10.52 -19.93
CA ILE A 236 14.72 -10.17 -18.51
C ILE A 236 15.07 -8.70 -18.38
N TRP A 237 14.27 -7.95 -17.64
CA TRP A 237 14.53 -6.53 -17.41
C TRP A 237 14.99 -6.29 -15.97
N PHE A 238 16.03 -5.48 -15.85
CA PHE A 238 16.61 -5.08 -14.57
C PHE A 238 16.49 -3.57 -14.41
N LEU A 239 16.12 -3.15 -13.21
CA LEU A 239 16.36 -1.80 -12.74
C LEU A 239 17.82 -1.72 -12.29
N ILE A 240 18.60 -0.85 -12.92
CA ILE A 240 20.02 -0.63 -12.63
C ILE A 240 20.28 0.84 -12.29
N GLU A 241 21.28 1.08 -11.44
CA GLU A 241 21.81 2.42 -11.18
C GLU A 241 22.92 2.74 -12.19
N ASN A 242 22.87 3.92 -12.80
CA ASN A 242 23.87 4.41 -13.72
C ASN A 242 24.99 5.21 -13.00
N ALA A 243 25.98 5.70 -13.75
CA ALA A 243 27.11 6.43 -13.18
C ALA A 243 26.71 7.71 -12.42
N ASP A 244 25.59 8.33 -12.79
CA ASP A 244 25.04 9.54 -12.18
C ASP A 244 24.12 9.25 -10.98
N LYS A 245 24.10 8.00 -10.48
CA LYS A 245 23.22 7.54 -9.40
C LYS A 245 21.73 7.66 -9.73
N LYS A 246 21.39 7.59 -11.02
CA LYS A 246 20.01 7.53 -11.52
C LYS A 246 19.68 6.12 -11.95
N TYR A 247 18.40 5.77 -11.91
CA TYR A 247 17.92 4.45 -12.23
C TYR A 247 17.36 4.36 -13.65
N THR A 248 17.54 3.23 -14.32
CA THR A 248 16.85 2.93 -15.58
C THR A 248 16.57 1.43 -15.69
N PHE A 249 15.60 1.07 -16.52
CA PHE A 249 15.39 -0.33 -16.87
C PHE A 249 16.27 -0.72 -18.05
N LYS A 250 17.00 -1.82 -17.91
CA LYS A 250 17.86 -2.40 -18.93
C LYS A 250 17.54 -3.87 -19.13
N SER A 251 17.40 -4.27 -20.38
CA SER A 251 17.14 -5.64 -20.80
C SER A 251 18.44 -6.45 -20.83
N LEU A 252 18.38 -7.71 -20.43
CA LEU A 252 19.55 -8.56 -20.26
C LEU A 252 20.07 -9.11 -21.59
N LEU A 253 19.18 -9.66 -22.41
CA LEU A 253 19.52 -10.39 -23.62
C LEU A 253 19.73 -9.46 -24.80
N GLU A 254 18.82 -8.50 -24.97
CA GLU A 254 18.89 -7.53 -26.07
C GLU A 254 19.77 -6.31 -25.74
N ASN A 255 20.22 -6.18 -24.48
CA ASN A 255 21.09 -5.10 -24.01
C ASN A 255 20.51 -3.69 -24.31
N ARG A 256 19.18 -3.56 -24.26
CA ARG A 256 18.48 -2.29 -24.50
C ARG A 256 18.13 -1.62 -23.19
N SER A 257 18.32 -0.30 -23.11
CA SER A 257 17.85 0.50 -21.97
C SER A 257 16.62 1.30 -22.34
N LEU A 258 15.75 1.57 -21.36
CA LEU A 258 14.78 2.65 -21.50
C LEU A 258 15.53 3.98 -21.59
N PRO A 259 15.09 4.91 -22.46
CA PRO A 259 15.78 6.19 -22.61
C PRO A 259 15.62 7.07 -21.39
N GLU A 260 14.52 6.95 -20.64
CA GLU A 260 14.29 7.70 -19.42
C GLU A 260 15.07 7.14 -18.23
N VAL A 261 15.55 8.06 -17.40
CA VAL A 261 16.25 7.78 -16.14
C VAL A 261 15.49 8.42 -14.98
N PHE A 262 15.55 7.79 -13.82
CA PHE A 262 14.79 8.15 -12.63
C PHE A 262 15.74 8.58 -11.52
N GLU A 263 15.44 9.67 -10.81
CA GLU A 263 16.29 10.09 -9.68
C GLU A 263 16.07 9.24 -8.43
N GLN A 264 14.86 8.72 -8.28
CA GLN A 264 14.46 7.90 -7.15
C GLN A 264 14.32 6.46 -7.59
N TYR A 265 14.66 5.54 -6.69
CA TYR A 265 14.49 4.11 -6.89
C TYR A 265 12.99 3.78 -6.98
N PRO A 266 12.46 3.38 -8.15
CA PRO A 266 11.01 3.24 -8.35
C PRO A 266 10.42 1.91 -7.86
N TYR A 267 11.17 1.13 -7.06
CA TYR A 267 10.77 -0.22 -6.67
C TYR A 267 10.10 -0.23 -5.29
N GLY A 268 8.85 -0.69 -5.26
CA GLY A 268 7.98 -0.75 -4.09
C GLY A 268 6.54 -1.09 -4.48
N TRP A 269 6.39 -1.79 -5.61
CA TRP A 269 5.11 -2.06 -6.26
C TRP A 269 4.27 -3.02 -5.42
N SER A 270 2.98 -2.70 -5.29
CA SER A 270 2.03 -3.57 -4.61
C SER A 270 1.60 -4.73 -5.52
N ASN A 271 0.82 -5.67 -4.97
CA ASN A 271 0.24 -6.77 -5.74
C ASN A 271 -0.55 -6.28 -6.96
N PHE A 272 -1.08 -5.06 -6.94
CA PHE A 272 -1.83 -4.52 -8.06
C PHE A 272 -0.96 -4.23 -9.29
N GLU A 273 0.14 -3.50 -9.11
CA GLU A 273 1.06 -3.16 -10.20
C GLU A 273 1.66 -4.42 -10.82
N THR A 274 2.02 -5.40 -9.98
CA THR A 274 2.61 -6.66 -10.45
C THR A 274 1.59 -7.53 -11.19
N SER A 275 0.34 -7.57 -10.73
CA SER A 275 -0.73 -8.40 -11.31
C SER A 275 -1.41 -7.76 -12.53
N THR A 276 -1.32 -6.44 -12.70
CA THR A 276 -1.82 -5.75 -13.92
C THR A 276 -0.71 -5.36 -14.88
N GLY A 277 0.54 -5.41 -14.46
CA GLY A 277 1.68 -4.97 -15.26
C GLY A 277 1.66 -3.46 -15.55
N TYR A 278 0.99 -2.64 -14.73
CA TYR A 278 1.08 -1.19 -14.82
C TYR A 278 1.81 -0.64 -13.60
N ALA A 279 2.88 0.11 -13.83
CA ALA A 279 3.65 0.75 -12.78
C ALA A 279 3.62 2.27 -12.94
N LEU A 280 3.23 2.95 -11.87
CA LEU A 280 3.45 4.39 -11.76
C LEU A 280 4.91 4.63 -11.40
N ILE A 281 5.63 5.33 -12.27
CA ILE A 281 7.00 5.75 -12.02
C ILE A 281 6.97 7.25 -11.76
N LYS A 282 7.56 7.68 -10.63
CA LYS A 282 7.57 9.07 -10.19
C LYS A 282 8.93 9.40 -9.58
N ASP A 283 9.42 10.60 -9.87
CA ASP A 283 10.46 11.26 -9.09
C ASP A 283 9.94 12.62 -8.59
N THR A 284 10.84 13.47 -8.10
CA THR A 284 10.52 14.80 -7.56
C THR A 284 9.79 15.70 -8.57
N THR A 285 10.05 15.53 -9.87
CA THR A 285 9.61 16.47 -10.92
C THR A 285 8.79 15.82 -12.03
N ASN A 286 8.93 14.52 -12.23
CA ASN A 286 8.37 13.77 -13.35
C ASN A 286 7.50 12.63 -12.85
N SER A 287 6.49 12.29 -13.64
CA SER A 287 5.78 11.03 -13.47
C SER A 287 5.32 10.46 -14.81
N GLY A 288 5.09 9.15 -14.84
CA GLY A 288 4.67 8.41 -16.03
C GLY A 288 4.10 7.05 -15.65
N LEU A 289 3.38 6.43 -16.57
CA LEU A 289 2.81 5.09 -16.41
C LEU A 289 3.51 4.14 -17.38
N LEU A 290 4.26 3.18 -16.82
CA LEU A 290 4.97 2.16 -17.57
C LEU A 290 4.10 0.89 -17.67
N ASP A 291 3.99 0.33 -18.86
CA ASP A 291 3.50 -1.04 -19.05
C ASP A 291 4.67 -2.01 -18.89
N LEU A 292 4.66 -2.75 -17.80
CA LEU A 292 5.70 -3.71 -17.43
C LEU A 292 5.71 -4.94 -18.36
N THR A 293 4.65 -5.22 -19.11
CA THR A 293 4.59 -6.38 -20.03
C THR A 293 5.25 -6.08 -21.37
N THR A 294 5.17 -4.83 -21.81
CA THR A 294 5.75 -4.39 -23.08
C THR A 294 7.02 -3.56 -22.88
N MET A 295 7.29 -3.13 -21.65
CA MET A 295 8.32 -2.15 -21.31
C MET A 295 8.18 -0.86 -22.12
N GLN A 296 6.93 -0.41 -22.30
CA GLN A 296 6.62 0.83 -23.01
C GLN A 296 5.81 1.77 -22.13
N TRP A 297 6.06 3.07 -22.26
CA TRP A 297 5.27 4.08 -21.59
C TRP A 297 3.86 4.15 -22.17
N LYS A 298 2.85 3.82 -21.37
CA LYS A 298 1.45 4.17 -21.68
C LYS A 298 1.25 5.68 -21.55
N ILE A 299 1.89 6.27 -20.54
CA ILE A 299 1.99 7.71 -20.37
C ILE A 299 3.45 8.04 -20.14
N LYS A 300 4.04 8.83 -21.03
CA LYS A 300 5.48 9.17 -21.00
C LYS A 300 5.90 9.77 -19.66
N PHE A 301 7.07 9.40 -19.18
CA PHE A 301 7.68 10.04 -18.02
C PHE A 301 8.05 11.49 -18.35
N SER A 302 7.41 12.45 -17.67
CA SER A 302 7.50 13.86 -18.07
C SER A 302 7.07 14.79 -16.94
N PRO A 303 7.61 16.03 -16.89
CA PRO A 303 7.23 17.03 -15.88
C PRO A 303 5.84 17.61 -16.13
N LYS A 304 5.27 17.39 -17.31
CA LYS A 304 3.87 17.74 -17.62
C LYS A 304 2.88 16.85 -16.84
N ASN A 305 3.32 15.69 -16.41
CA ASN A 305 2.51 14.73 -15.67
C ASN A 305 2.81 14.87 -14.18
N LYS A 306 1.75 15.10 -13.40
CA LYS A 306 1.82 15.21 -11.94
C LYS A 306 0.87 14.20 -11.33
N PHE A 307 1.38 12.98 -11.15
CA PHE A 307 0.63 11.86 -10.61
C PHE A 307 1.00 11.62 -9.14
N GLU A 308 0.01 11.22 -8.35
CA GLU A 308 0.14 10.98 -6.92
C GLU A 308 0.01 9.50 -6.56
N GLY A 309 -0.77 8.75 -7.33
CA GLY A 309 -0.95 7.33 -7.05
C GLY A 309 -1.67 6.60 -8.17
N LEU A 310 -1.53 5.28 -8.14
CA LEU A 310 -2.20 4.35 -9.02
C LEU A 310 -3.17 3.50 -8.19
N TYR A 311 -4.40 3.41 -8.66
CA TYR A 311 -5.50 2.76 -7.98
C TYR A 311 -6.26 1.89 -8.96
N TYR A 312 -7.18 1.08 -8.46
CA TYR A 312 -8.07 0.31 -9.30
C TYR A 312 -9.40 0.02 -8.64
N SER A 313 -10.40 -0.23 -9.48
CA SER A 313 -11.68 -0.80 -9.06
C SER A 313 -11.89 -2.17 -9.69
N SER A 314 -12.49 -3.09 -8.94
CA SER A 314 -12.86 -4.41 -9.42
C SER A 314 -14.11 -4.93 -8.70
N LEU A 315 -14.84 -5.85 -9.33
CA LEU A 315 -15.89 -6.64 -8.66
C LEU A 315 -15.35 -7.95 -8.08
N GLU A 316 -14.18 -8.38 -8.53
CA GLU A 316 -13.52 -9.62 -8.14
C GLU A 316 -12.09 -9.36 -7.63
N ASN A 317 -11.50 -10.32 -6.93
CA ASN A 317 -10.08 -10.22 -6.56
C ASN A 317 -9.23 -10.34 -7.82
N ILE A 318 -8.13 -9.58 -7.87
CA ILE A 318 -7.08 -9.81 -8.86
C ILE A 318 -6.43 -11.18 -8.62
N ILE A 319 -6.09 -11.86 -9.70
CA ILE A 319 -5.40 -13.14 -9.67
C ILE A 319 -3.92 -12.87 -9.93
N GLU A 320 -3.05 -13.30 -9.02
CA GLU A 320 -1.62 -13.06 -9.15
C GLU A 320 -1.10 -13.63 -10.49
N TYR A 321 -0.30 -12.84 -11.21
CA TYR A 321 0.32 -13.19 -12.50
C TYR A 321 -0.63 -13.37 -13.71
N GLU A 322 -1.95 -13.21 -13.56
CA GLU A 322 -2.93 -13.31 -14.66
C GLU A 322 -3.26 -11.94 -15.29
N ILE A 323 -2.27 -11.32 -15.93
CA ILE A 323 -2.35 -9.91 -16.36
C ILE A 323 -3.50 -9.63 -17.33
N GLU A 324 -3.68 -10.46 -18.36
CA GLU A 324 -4.70 -10.23 -19.39
C GLU A 324 -6.11 -10.28 -18.79
N HIS A 325 -6.35 -11.27 -17.93
CA HIS A 325 -7.59 -11.40 -17.17
C HIS A 325 -7.80 -10.17 -16.26
N ASN A 326 -6.79 -9.83 -15.44
CA ASN A 326 -6.90 -8.70 -14.51
C ASN A 326 -7.13 -7.36 -15.23
N ARG A 327 -6.48 -7.11 -16.36
CA ARG A 327 -6.69 -5.89 -17.16
C ARG A 327 -8.11 -5.80 -17.73
N THR A 328 -8.76 -6.94 -17.97
CA THR A 328 -10.13 -7.00 -18.47
C THR A 328 -11.15 -6.77 -17.37
N MET A 329 -10.90 -7.31 -16.18
CA MET A 329 -11.84 -7.29 -15.04
C MET A 329 -11.69 -6.05 -14.15
N THR A 330 -10.58 -5.32 -14.27
CA THR A 330 -10.30 -4.12 -13.47
C THR A 330 -10.35 -2.85 -14.30
N THR A 331 -10.61 -1.73 -13.64
CA THR A 331 -10.34 -0.40 -14.20
C THR A 331 -9.25 0.27 -13.38
N SER A 332 -8.12 0.59 -13.99
CA SER A 332 -7.02 1.30 -13.35
C SER A 332 -7.23 2.81 -13.42
N TYR A 333 -6.97 3.51 -12.33
CA TYR A 333 -7.09 4.95 -12.21
C TYR A 333 -5.79 5.57 -11.69
N ILE A 334 -5.42 6.70 -12.28
CA ILE A 334 -4.30 7.51 -11.87
C ILE A 334 -4.86 8.74 -11.15
N LEU A 335 -4.41 8.96 -9.93
CA LEU A 335 -4.68 10.18 -9.18
C LEU A 335 -3.70 11.26 -9.62
N ASN A 336 -4.19 12.43 -10.04
CA ASN A 336 -3.34 13.57 -10.32
C ASN A 336 -3.21 14.53 -9.12
N SER A 337 -2.25 15.46 -9.21
CA SER A 337 -2.00 16.48 -8.19
C SER A 337 -3.13 17.51 -8.00
N LYS A 338 -4.20 17.42 -8.80
CA LYS A 338 -5.43 18.22 -8.67
C LYS A 338 -6.54 17.41 -7.97
N ASN A 339 -6.20 16.26 -7.38
CA ASN A 339 -7.12 15.34 -6.75
C ASN A 339 -8.24 14.83 -7.69
N GLN A 340 -7.90 14.59 -8.95
CA GLN A 340 -8.79 14.03 -9.95
C GLN A 340 -8.31 12.65 -10.41
N PHE A 341 -9.26 11.74 -10.63
CA PHE A 341 -8.97 10.44 -11.22
C PHE A 341 -9.09 10.49 -12.73
N MET A 342 -8.12 9.88 -13.40
CA MET A 342 -8.15 9.58 -14.82
C MET A 342 -7.87 8.10 -15.05
N ASP A 343 -8.40 7.52 -16.12
CA ASP A 343 -8.00 6.17 -16.52
C ASP A 343 -6.66 6.16 -17.28
N VAL A 344 -6.20 4.98 -17.66
CA VAL A 344 -4.96 4.80 -18.44
C VAL A 344 -5.00 5.45 -19.83
N ALA A 345 -6.20 5.78 -20.35
CA ALA A 345 -6.39 6.55 -21.57
C ALA A 345 -6.46 8.07 -21.30
N MET A 346 -6.15 8.49 -20.07
CA MET A 346 -6.19 9.87 -19.57
C MET A 346 -7.58 10.53 -19.61
N LYS A 347 -8.66 9.75 -19.68
CA LYS A 347 -10.01 10.30 -19.54
C LYS A 347 -10.22 10.68 -18.08
N ILE A 348 -10.48 11.96 -17.81
CA ILE A 348 -10.75 12.47 -16.47
C ILE A 348 -12.20 12.18 -16.07
N TYR A 349 -12.39 11.64 -14.86
CA TYR A 349 -13.70 11.41 -14.26
C TYR A 349 -14.00 12.53 -13.26
N LYS A 350 -15.20 13.11 -13.36
CA LYS A 350 -15.67 14.16 -12.45
C LYS A 350 -17.18 14.05 -12.22
N PRO A 351 -17.68 14.41 -11.04
CA PRO A 351 -19.11 14.50 -10.80
C PRO A 351 -19.74 15.58 -11.69
N LYS A 352 -20.97 15.36 -12.12
CA LYS A 352 -21.85 16.40 -12.68
C LYS A 352 -22.35 17.24 -11.51
N ARG A 353 -22.30 18.56 -11.68
CA ARG A 353 -22.85 19.53 -10.72
C ARG A 353 -24.36 19.60 -10.84
#